data_AF-A0A9W5LI72-F1
#
_entry.id   AF-A0A9W5LI72-F1
#
_cell.length_a   1.000
_cell.length_b   1.000
_cell.length_c   1.000
_cell.angle_alpha   90.00
_cell.angle_beta   90.00
_cell.angle_gamma   90.00
#
_symmetry.space_group_name_H-M   'P 1'
#
loop_
_entity.id
_entity.type
_entity.pdbx_description
1 polymer ?
#
loop_
_entity_poly.entity_id
_entity_poly.type
_entity_poly.pdbx_seq_one_letter_code
_entity_poly.pdbx_strand_id
1 'polypeptide(L)'
;MIKSSYKTTKYWIRGEYIVMKKAATVLLSLGLVFGFSYGADHVAEAKTKVKVYKNCKELNKVYKGGVARTSKVKNKGGKTKYKPYVSKALYDANKKKDRDKDYIACER
;
A
#
# COMPACT_ATOMS: atom_id res chain seq x y z
N MET A 1 60.28 41.25 -2.18
CA MET A 1 58.91 41.40 -2.74
C MET A 1 58.19 40.09 -3.05
N ILE A 2 58.87 38.97 -3.31
CA ILE A 2 58.20 37.76 -3.82
C ILE A 2 57.37 37.00 -2.76
N LYS A 3 57.74 37.04 -1.46
CA LYS A 3 57.04 36.36 -0.34
C LYS A 3 55.58 36.80 -0.10
N SER A 4 55.19 38.00 -0.54
CA SER A 4 53.85 38.54 -0.32
C SER A 4 52.81 37.90 -1.25
N SER A 5 53.14 37.73 -2.54
CA SER A 5 52.21 37.19 -3.54
C SER A 5 51.82 35.73 -3.29
N TYR A 6 52.70 34.90 -2.73
CA TYR A 6 52.39 33.48 -2.48
C TYR A 6 51.42 33.30 -1.30
N LYS A 7 51.41 34.23 -0.34
CA LYS A 7 50.54 34.15 0.83
C LYS A 7 49.09 34.45 0.42
N THR A 8 48.89 35.53 -0.34
CA THR A 8 47.57 35.95 -0.84
C THR A 8 46.94 34.90 -1.76
N THR A 9 47.71 34.31 -2.67
CA THR A 9 47.21 33.22 -3.55
C THR A 9 46.83 31.96 -2.76
N LYS A 10 47.61 31.58 -1.73
CA LYS A 10 47.28 30.43 -0.87
C LYS A 10 46.02 30.66 -0.02
N TYR A 11 45.79 31.88 0.46
CA TYR A 11 44.56 32.22 1.21
C TYR A 11 43.32 32.27 0.30
N TRP A 12 43.48 32.74 -0.94
CA TRP A 12 42.39 32.80 -1.92
C TRP A 12 41.93 31.40 -2.34
N ILE A 13 42.86 30.52 -2.74
CA ILE A 13 42.57 29.12 -3.11
C ILE A 13 41.96 28.33 -1.93
N ARG A 14 42.45 28.58 -0.70
CA ARG A 14 41.91 27.95 0.52
C ARG A 14 40.51 28.45 0.86
N GLY A 15 40.20 29.72 0.58
CA GLY A 15 38.85 30.29 0.72
C GLY A 15 37.86 29.65 -0.25
N GLU A 16 38.21 29.55 -1.53
CA GLU A 16 37.37 28.93 -2.57
C GLU A 16 37.13 27.44 -2.30
N TYR A 17 38.15 26.70 -1.85
CA TYR A 17 38.01 25.29 -1.48
C TYR A 17 37.09 25.08 -0.27
N ILE A 18 37.10 26.00 0.70
CA ILE A 18 36.20 25.97 1.86
C ILE A 18 34.76 26.29 1.44
N VAL A 19 34.56 27.24 0.52
CA VAL A 19 33.24 27.57 -0.05
C VAL A 19 32.67 26.37 -0.82
N MET A 20 33.47 25.71 -1.66
CA MET A 20 33.05 24.55 -2.44
C MET A 20 32.73 23.33 -1.57
N LYS A 21 33.53 23.07 -0.52
CA LYS A 21 33.28 21.95 0.41
C LYS A 21 32.02 22.13 1.26
N LYS A 22 31.73 23.37 1.68
CA LYS A 22 30.50 23.70 2.44
C LYS A 22 29.25 23.67 1.55
N ALA A 23 29.36 24.10 0.30
CA ALA A 23 28.27 24.01 -0.67
C ALA A 23 27.88 22.56 -0.98
N ALA A 24 28.86 21.67 -1.13
CA ALA A 24 28.63 20.24 -1.34
C ALA A 24 27.90 19.58 -0.16
N THR A 25 28.26 19.93 1.09
CA THR A 25 27.58 19.39 2.28
C THR A 25 26.14 19.89 2.43
N VAL A 26 25.87 21.15 2.06
CA VAL A 26 24.51 21.74 2.13
C VAL A 26 23.58 21.11 1.09
N LEU A 27 24.05 20.94 -0.15
CA LEU A 27 23.28 20.30 -1.22
C LEU A 27 22.92 18.84 -0.90
N LEU A 28 23.83 18.09 -0.29
CA LEU A 28 23.62 16.69 0.07
C LEU A 28 22.60 16.54 1.22
N SER A 29 22.61 17.45 2.20
CA SER A 29 21.59 17.47 3.28
C SER A 29 20.20 17.86 2.78
N LEU A 30 20.09 18.81 1.83
CA LEU A 30 18.82 19.22 1.25
C LEU A 30 18.19 18.11 0.39
N GLY A 31 18.99 17.38 -0.39
CA GLY A 31 18.51 16.26 -1.20
C GLY A 31 17.88 15.14 -0.36
N LEU A 32 18.43 14.86 0.83
CA LEU A 32 17.93 13.80 1.70
C LEU A 32 16.56 14.13 2.33
N VAL A 33 16.33 15.41 2.68
CA VAL A 33 15.05 15.87 3.26
C VAL A 33 13.93 15.91 2.22
N PHE A 34 14.25 16.28 0.97
CA PHE A 34 13.25 16.29 -0.12
C PHE A 34 12.95 14.88 -0.67
N GLY A 35 13.90 13.95 -0.61
CA GLY A 35 13.71 12.58 -1.11
C GLY A 35 12.74 11.72 -0.28
N PHE A 36 12.58 12.00 1.02
CA PHE A 36 11.73 11.20 1.91
C PHE A 36 10.22 11.50 1.72
N SER A 37 9.87 12.71 1.30
CA SER A 37 8.46 13.15 1.18
C SER A 37 7.71 12.54 -0.01
N TYR A 38 8.40 11.96 -1.00
CA TYR A 38 7.77 11.38 -2.19
C TYR A 38 7.57 9.86 -2.11
N GLY A 39 8.08 9.19 -1.07
CA GLY A 39 8.07 7.71 -0.98
C GLY A 39 6.85 7.10 -0.28
N ALA A 40 6.02 7.89 0.40
CA ALA A 40 5.01 7.37 1.33
C ALA A 40 3.59 7.23 0.74
N ASP A 41 3.31 7.76 -0.46
CA ASP A 41 1.94 7.82 -1.00
C ASP A 41 1.55 6.65 -1.93
N HIS A 42 2.49 5.77 -2.29
CA HIS A 42 2.16 4.59 -3.10
C HIS A 42 1.78 3.40 -2.22
N VAL A 43 0.73 3.57 -1.41
CA VAL A 43 -0.09 2.41 -1.03
C VAL A 43 -0.80 1.98 -2.32
N ALA A 44 -0.20 1.02 -3.03
CA ALA A 44 -0.86 0.32 -4.11
C ALA A 44 -2.07 -0.42 -3.50
N GLU A 45 -3.20 0.27 -3.37
CA GLU A 45 -4.48 -0.36 -3.14
C GLU A 45 -4.73 -1.17 -4.41
N ALA A 46 -4.34 -2.45 -4.37
CA ALA A 46 -4.70 -3.42 -5.39
C ALA A 46 -6.22 -3.48 -5.39
N LYS A 47 -6.83 -2.62 -6.22
CA LYS A 47 -8.27 -2.50 -6.41
C LYS A 47 -8.70 -3.74 -7.18
N THR A 48 -8.66 -4.89 -6.52
CA THR A 48 -9.13 -6.16 -7.05
C THR A 48 -10.58 -5.90 -7.46
N LYS A 49 -10.86 -5.88 -8.77
CA LYS A 49 -12.22 -5.72 -9.28
C LYS A 49 -13.09 -6.77 -8.62
N VAL A 50 -13.90 -6.34 -7.66
CA VAL A 50 -14.72 -7.25 -6.88
C VAL A 50 -15.79 -7.82 -7.79
N LYS A 51 -15.76 -9.14 -7.99
CA LYS A 51 -16.65 -9.81 -8.93
C LYS A 51 -18.06 -9.93 -8.35
N VAL A 52 -19.02 -9.34 -9.05
CA VAL A 52 -20.45 -9.54 -8.78
C VAL A 52 -20.93 -10.72 -9.61
N TYR A 53 -21.47 -11.74 -8.96
CA TYR A 53 -21.99 -12.94 -9.60
C TYR A 53 -23.49 -12.78 -9.87
N LYS A 54 -23.96 -13.28 -11.03
CA LYS A 54 -25.39 -13.18 -11.38
C LYS A 54 -26.25 -14.03 -10.45
N ASN A 55 -25.75 -15.20 -10.07
CA ASN A 55 -26.44 -16.16 -9.22
C ASN A 55 -25.47 -16.96 -8.32
N CYS A 56 -26.03 -17.66 -7.33
CA CYS A 56 -25.24 -18.49 -6.42
C CYS A 56 -24.55 -19.68 -7.10
N LYS A 57 -25.06 -20.18 -8.22
CA LYS A 57 -24.42 -21.27 -8.95
C LYS A 57 -23.07 -20.84 -9.53
N GLU A 58 -22.99 -19.62 -10.07
CA GLU A 58 -21.72 -19.05 -10.58
C GLU A 58 -20.74 -18.75 -9.46
N LEU A 59 -21.21 -18.19 -8.36
CA LEU A 59 -20.38 -17.93 -7.18
C LEU A 59 -19.82 -19.26 -6.63
N ASN A 60 -20.68 -20.27 -6.48
CA ASN A 60 -20.32 -21.57 -5.89
C ASN A 60 -19.43 -22.45 -6.80
N LYS A 61 -19.30 -22.12 -8.08
CA LYS A 61 -18.26 -22.72 -8.94
C LYS A 61 -16.85 -22.31 -8.50
N VAL A 62 -16.70 -21.06 -8.05
CA VAL A 62 -15.41 -20.51 -7.59
C VAL A 62 -15.24 -20.73 -6.09
N TYR A 63 -16.28 -20.42 -5.31
CA TYR A 63 -16.29 -20.50 -3.85
C TYR A 63 -17.33 -21.54 -3.38
N LYS A 64 -16.94 -22.81 -3.32
CA LYS A 64 -17.86 -23.95 -3.08
C LYS A 64 -18.80 -23.79 -1.87
N GLY A 65 -18.31 -23.17 -0.79
CA GLY A 65 -19.09 -22.92 0.43
C GLY A 65 -19.70 -21.53 0.56
N GLY A 66 -19.72 -20.76 -0.53
CA GLY A 66 -20.17 -19.37 -0.49
C GLY A 66 -19.09 -18.41 0.02
N VAL A 67 -19.51 -17.19 0.32
CA VAL A 67 -18.63 -16.10 0.78
C VAL A 67 -19.14 -15.53 2.09
N ALA A 68 -18.32 -15.57 3.13
CA ALA A 68 -18.59 -14.99 4.43
C ALA A 68 -18.02 -13.56 4.51
N ARG A 69 -18.74 -12.66 5.16
CA ARG A 69 -18.29 -11.28 5.38
C ARG A 69 -17.07 -11.19 6.31
N THR A 70 -17.03 -12.05 7.33
CA THR A 70 -15.93 -12.12 8.30
C THR A 70 -15.65 -13.57 8.67
N SER A 71 -14.54 -13.86 9.36
CA SER A 71 -14.24 -15.22 9.84
C SER A 71 -15.05 -15.64 11.07
N LYS A 72 -15.74 -14.68 11.70
CA LYS A 72 -16.47 -14.87 12.97
C LYS A 72 -17.95 -15.20 12.77
N VAL A 73 -18.47 -15.03 11.57
CA VAL A 73 -19.88 -15.32 11.28
C VAL A 73 -20.10 -16.82 11.38
N LYS A 74 -21.22 -17.19 12.00
CA LYS A 74 -21.67 -18.56 12.13
C LYS A 74 -22.92 -18.70 11.29
N ASN A 75 -22.99 -19.77 10.49
CA ASN A 75 -24.19 -20.08 9.73
C ASN A 75 -25.36 -20.28 10.71
N LYS A 76 -26.49 -19.61 10.45
CA LYS A 76 -27.73 -19.79 11.23
C LYS A 76 -28.41 -21.10 10.92
N GLY A 77 -28.34 -21.56 9.67
CA GLY A 77 -29.02 -22.77 9.17
C GLY A 77 -28.38 -24.10 9.58
N GLY A 78 -27.37 -24.08 10.45
CA GLY A 78 -26.65 -25.28 10.91
C GLY A 78 -25.30 -25.46 10.24
N LYS A 79 -24.79 -26.70 10.21
CA LYS A 79 -23.46 -27.01 9.67
C LYS A 79 -23.51 -26.97 8.14
N THR A 80 -22.72 -26.08 7.53
CA THR A 80 -22.47 -26.08 6.07
C THR A 80 -21.59 -27.27 5.70
N LYS A 81 -21.77 -27.83 4.50
CA LYS A 81 -20.91 -28.91 3.99
C LYS A 81 -19.51 -28.38 3.67
N TYR A 82 -19.43 -27.14 3.21
CA TYR A 82 -18.17 -26.49 2.83
C TYR A 82 -17.91 -25.25 3.67
N LYS A 83 -16.62 -24.97 3.89
CA LYS A 83 -16.19 -23.73 4.56
C LYS A 83 -16.36 -22.54 3.61
N PRO A 84 -17.06 -21.47 4.01
CA PRO A 84 -17.17 -20.27 3.19
C PRO A 84 -15.84 -19.53 3.07
N TYR A 85 -15.64 -18.87 1.95
CA TYR A 85 -14.48 -18.00 1.73
C TYR A 85 -14.70 -16.66 2.44
N VAL A 86 -13.73 -16.22 3.25
CA VAL A 86 -13.87 -14.99 4.03
C VAL A 86 -13.39 -13.80 3.19
N SER A 87 -14.31 -12.93 2.78
CA SER A 87 -13.96 -11.67 2.13
C SER A 87 -15.10 -10.66 2.28
N LYS A 88 -14.82 -9.58 3.01
CA LYS A 88 -15.77 -8.47 3.20
C LYS A 88 -16.16 -7.83 1.87
N ALA A 89 -15.18 -7.50 1.03
CA ALA A 89 -15.44 -6.85 -0.25
C ALA A 89 -16.30 -7.71 -1.16
N LEU A 90 -15.96 -9.00 -1.30
CA LEU A 90 -16.70 -9.92 -2.14
C LEU A 90 -18.11 -10.21 -1.62
N TYR A 91 -18.27 -10.33 -0.30
CA TYR A 91 -19.57 -10.44 0.34
C TYR A 91 -20.39 -9.17 0.09
N ASP A 92 -19.85 -7.97 0.36
CA ASP A 92 -20.59 -6.71 0.25
C ASP A 92 -21.07 -6.48 -1.20
N ALA A 93 -20.28 -6.89 -2.19
CA ALA A 93 -20.66 -6.87 -3.61
C ALA A 93 -21.76 -7.89 -3.99
N ASN A 94 -21.85 -9.01 -3.27
CA ASN A 94 -22.83 -10.08 -3.51
C ASN A 94 -23.90 -10.18 -2.40
N LYS A 95 -24.02 -9.18 -1.52
CA LYS A 95 -24.89 -9.20 -0.32
C LYS A 95 -26.36 -9.50 -0.61
N LYS A 96 -26.83 -9.20 -1.82
CA LYS A 96 -28.20 -9.49 -2.28
C LYS A 96 -28.48 -10.99 -2.42
N LYS A 97 -27.44 -11.83 -2.33
CA LYS A 97 -27.56 -13.29 -2.44
C LYS A 97 -27.65 -14.00 -1.09
N ASP A 98 -27.29 -13.31 -0.02
CA ASP A 98 -27.58 -13.75 1.34
C ASP A 98 -29.09 -13.54 1.60
N ARG A 99 -29.84 -14.65 1.66
CA ARG A 99 -31.31 -14.62 1.80
C ARG A 99 -31.75 -14.54 3.26
N ASP A 100 -31.00 -15.15 4.17
CA ASP A 100 -31.32 -15.26 5.61
C ASP A 100 -30.55 -14.24 6.48
N LYS A 101 -29.74 -13.41 5.82
CA LYS A 101 -28.97 -12.30 6.39
C LYS A 101 -28.11 -12.76 7.55
N ASP A 102 -27.45 -13.91 7.39
CA ASP A 102 -26.53 -14.47 8.36
C ASP A 102 -25.07 -14.02 8.13
N TYR A 103 -24.86 -13.16 7.14
CA TYR A 103 -23.56 -12.64 6.69
C TYR A 103 -22.71 -13.67 5.94
N ILE A 104 -23.34 -14.71 5.39
CA ILE A 104 -22.80 -15.67 4.46
C ILE A 104 -23.65 -15.62 3.20
N ALA A 105 -23.01 -15.41 2.05
CA ALA A 105 -23.70 -15.39 0.77
C ALA A 105 -23.57 -16.75 0.07
N CYS A 106 -24.69 -17.31 -0.37
CA CYS A 106 -24.77 -18.52 -1.19
C CYS A 106 -24.16 -19.77 -0.51
N GLU A 107 -24.36 -19.90 0.79
CA GLU A 107 -23.94 -21.01 1.63
C GLU A 107 -24.39 -22.39 1.10
N ARG A 108 -23.57 -23.42 1.34
CA ARG A 108 -23.79 -24.82 0.92
C ARG A 108 -23.24 -25.85 1.90
#